data_AF-A0A2D4EV37-F1
#
_entry.id   AF-A0A2D4EV37-F1
#
_cell.length_a   1.000
_cell.length_b   1.000
_cell.length_c   1.000
_cell.angle_alpha   90.00
_cell.angle_beta   90.00
_cell.angle_gamma   90.00
#
_symmetry.space_group_name_H-M   'P 1'
#
loop_
_entity.id
_entity.type
_entity.pdbx_description
1 polymer ?
#
loop_
_entity_poly.entity_id
_entity_poly.type
_entity_poly.pdbx_seq_one_letter_code
_entity_poly.pdbx_strand_id
1 'polypeptide(L)'
;GSACELVRPPDEIKRSLLEMMMESALTDLKESTPALLPSLTQNALKLLHLLQDFLFSEGHNNQVLWSEKIYEGANSLLDKLGVWYHLANGTSDLKEMAQIGLRVLIGYIMLEDMQLQSLAYVKLHGLLQTASAPRKEQACYLLGKLE
;
A
#
# COMPACT_ATOMS: atom_id res chain seq x y z
N GLY A 1 7.33 -40.34 -11.23
CA GLY A 1 7.49 -39.41 -10.10
C GLY A 1 6.28 -38.53 -10.06
N SER A 2 5.59 -38.45 -8.93
CA SER A 2 4.44 -37.56 -8.77
C SER A 2 4.90 -36.13 -9.00
N ALA A 3 4.28 -35.42 -9.94
CA ALA A 3 4.54 -34.01 -10.15
C ALA A 3 4.28 -33.26 -8.83
N CYS A 4 5.21 -32.41 -8.42
CA CYS A 4 5.08 -31.59 -7.23
C CYS A 4 4.14 -30.42 -7.57
N GLU A 5 2.86 -30.71 -7.75
CA GLU A 5 1.84 -29.71 -8.06
C GLU A 5 1.46 -28.96 -6.77
N LEU A 6 1.42 -27.64 -6.87
CA LEU A 6 0.98 -26.80 -5.76
C LEU A 6 -0.52 -27.01 -5.53
N VAL A 7 -0.94 -27.07 -4.26
CA VAL A 7 -2.35 -27.27 -3.86
C VAL A 7 -3.25 -26.09 -4.29
N ARG A 8 -2.65 -24.93 -4.55
CA ARG A 8 -3.31 -23.71 -5.03
C ARG A 8 -2.45 -23.03 -6.09
N PRO A 9 -3.05 -22.18 -6.94
CA PRO A 9 -2.30 -21.32 -7.85
C PRO A 9 -1.20 -20.51 -7.13
N PRO A 10 -0.03 -20.29 -7.76
CA PRO A 10 1.09 -19.58 -7.14
C PRO A 10 0.75 -18.16 -6.67
N ASP A 11 -0.08 -17.44 -7.42
CA ASP A 11 -0.55 -16.08 -7.14
C ASP A 11 -1.46 -16.02 -5.91
N GLU A 12 -2.36 -17.00 -5.74
CA GLU A 12 -3.14 -17.13 -4.52
C GLU A 12 -2.28 -17.37 -3.27
N ILE A 13 -1.23 -18.20 -3.41
CA ILE A 13 -0.30 -18.46 -2.30
C ILE A 13 0.47 -17.18 -1.95
N LYS A 14 0.97 -16.45 -2.95
CA LYS A 14 1.67 -15.17 -2.75
C LYS A 14 0.77 -14.12 -2.10
N ARG A 15 -0.49 -14.01 -2.53
CA ARG A 15 -1.48 -13.13 -1.89
C ARG A 15 -1.65 -13.47 -0.41
N SER A 16 -1.89 -14.74 -0.08
CA SER A 16 -2.04 -15.17 1.32
C SER A 16 -0.78 -14.89 2.15
N LEU A 17 0.41 -15.08 1.59
CA LEU A 17 1.67 -14.74 2.27
C LEU A 17 1.77 -13.23 2.53
N LEU A 18 1.49 -12.38 1.54
CA LEU A 18 1.51 -10.94 1.71
C LEU A 18 0.50 -10.45 2.76
N GLU A 19 -0.71 -11.02 2.77
CA GLU A 19 -1.72 -10.74 3.80
C GLU A 19 -1.19 -11.07 5.21
N MET A 20 -0.56 -12.24 5.40
CA MET A 20 0.04 -12.63 6.67
C MET A 20 1.25 -11.76 7.05
N MET A 21 2.08 -11.39 6.08
CA MET A 21 3.25 -10.53 6.32
C MET A 21 2.84 -9.13 6.76
N MET A 22 1.76 -8.56 6.20
CA MET A 22 1.23 -7.27 6.65
C MET A 22 0.68 -7.33 8.06
N GLU A 23 -0.10 -8.37 8.36
CA GLU A 23 -0.65 -8.60 9.71
C GLU A 23 0.47 -8.75 10.75
N SER A 24 1.52 -9.50 10.41
CA SER A 24 2.73 -9.64 11.25
C SER A 24 3.46 -8.30 11.41
N ALA A 25 3.73 -7.58 10.33
CA ALA A 25 4.44 -6.30 10.37
C ALA A 25 3.69 -5.26 11.23
N LEU A 26 2.36 -5.24 11.15
CA LEU A 26 1.54 -4.36 11.97
C LEU A 26 1.60 -4.74 13.46
N THR A 27 1.64 -6.05 13.77
CA THR A 27 1.81 -6.55 15.14
C THR A 27 3.17 -6.16 15.70
N ASP A 28 4.24 -6.39 14.94
CA ASP A 28 5.60 -6.00 15.33
C ASP A 28 5.70 -4.49 15.61
N LEU A 29 5.10 -3.65 14.77
CA LEU A 29 5.08 -2.20 14.98
C LEU A 29 4.29 -1.78 16.22
N LYS A 30 3.19 -2.47 16.54
CA LYS A 30 2.39 -2.20 17.74
C LYS A 30 3.14 -2.55 19.02
N GLU A 31 3.93 -3.62 19.00
CA GLU A 31 4.69 -4.12 20.15
C GLU A 31 6.13 -3.57 20.21
N SER A 32 6.54 -2.79 19.20
CA SER A 32 7.90 -2.29 19.06
C SER A 32 8.32 -1.30 20.15
N THR A 33 9.59 -1.38 20.53
CA THR A 33 10.26 -0.32 21.29
C THR A 33 10.80 0.75 20.33
N PRO A 34 11.01 2.01 20.79
CA PRO A 34 11.55 3.08 19.95
C PRO A 34 12.89 2.74 19.26
N ALA A 35 13.71 1.87 19.86
CA ALA A 35 14.99 1.45 19.30
C ALA A 35 14.84 0.55 18.05
N LEU A 36 13.77 -0.25 17.97
CA LEU A 36 13.52 -1.14 16.84
C LEU A 36 12.80 -0.44 15.69
N LEU A 37 12.13 0.68 15.96
CA LEU A 37 11.27 1.38 15.01
C LEU A 37 11.96 1.66 13.65
N PRO A 38 13.21 2.17 13.56
CA PRO A 38 13.85 2.41 12.27
C PRO A 38 13.99 1.14 11.42
N SER A 39 14.32 0.01 12.06
CA SER A 39 14.48 -1.27 11.37
C SER A 39 13.14 -1.83 10.88
N LEU A 40 12.08 -1.68 11.68
CA LEU A 40 10.74 -2.11 11.33
C LEU A 40 10.13 -1.24 10.22
N THR A 41 10.37 0.07 10.25
CA THR A 41 10.02 0.98 9.16
C THR A 41 10.70 0.56 7.85
N GLN A 42 11.99 0.23 7.88
CA GLN A 42 12.71 -0.28 6.71
C GLN A 42 12.15 -1.62 6.19
N ASN A 43 11.78 -2.54 7.09
CA ASN A 43 11.13 -3.80 6.71
C ASN A 43 9.74 -3.57 6.09
N ALA A 44 8.97 -2.63 6.64
CA ALA A 44 7.67 -2.24 6.09
C ALA A 44 7.81 -1.66 4.67
N LEU A 45 8.84 -0.84 4.40
CA LEU A 45 9.10 -0.32 3.05
C LEU A 45 9.35 -1.46 2.05
N LYS A 46 10.21 -2.42 2.42
CA LYS A 46 10.48 -3.59 1.58
C LYS A 46 9.21 -4.42 1.32
N LEU A 47 8.38 -4.59 2.35
CA LEU A 47 7.10 -5.28 2.21
C LEU A 47 6.15 -4.53 1.26
N LEU A 48 6.11 -3.20 1.33
CA LEU A 48 5.32 -2.37 0.41
C LEU A 48 5.83 -2.47 -1.04
N HIS A 49 7.15 -2.56 -1.27
CA HIS A 49 7.68 -2.86 -2.61
C HIS A 49 7.22 -4.22 -3.12
N LEU A 50 7.36 -5.28 -2.31
CA LEU A 50 6.88 -6.61 -2.69
C LEU A 50 5.38 -6.61 -3.02
N LEU A 51 4.59 -5.89 -2.22
CA LEU A 51 3.16 -5.74 -2.47
C LEU A 51 2.89 -5.04 -3.80
N GLN A 52 3.54 -3.91 -4.04
CA GLN A 52 3.36 -3.14 -5.26
C GLN A 52 3.74 -4.00 -6.47
N ASP A 53 4.91 -4.64 -6.44
CA ASP A 53 5.37 -5.47 -7.54
C ASP A 53 4.39 -6.62 -7.81
N PHE A 54 3.90 -7.28 -6.77
CA PHE A 54 2.91 -8.35 -6.89
C PHE A 54 1.60 -7.88 -7.54
N LEU A 55 0.98 -6.82 -7.00
CA LEU A 55 -0.30 -6.32 -7.49
C LEU A 55 -0.20 -5.77 -8.92
N PHE A 56 0.89 -5.07 -9.25
CA PHE A 56 1.04 -4.47 -10.58
C PHE A 56 1.55 -5.45 -11.63
N SER A 57 2.21 -6.55 -11.26
CA SER A 57 2.60 -7.58 -12.23
C SER A 57 1.50 -8.62 -12.48
N GLU A 58 0.81 -9.06 -11.42
CA GLU A 58 -0.14 -10.18 -11.50
C GLU A 58 -1.58 -9.73 -11.38
N GLY A 59 -1.85 -8.70 -10.57
CA GLY A 59 -3.19 -8.22 -10.27
C GLY A 59 -3.92 -7.57 -11.45
N HIS A 60 -3.22 -7.16 -12.52
CA HIS A 60 -3.87 -6.70 -13.76
C HIS A 60 -4.61 -7.83 -14.47
N ASN A 61 -4.03 -9.04 -14.48
CA ASN A 61 -4.62 -10.21 -15.13
C ASN A 61 -5.60 -10.95 -14.22
N ASN A 62 -5.47 -10.75 -12.90
CA ASN A 62 -6.30 -11.40 -11.89
C ASN A 62 -6.71 -10.39 -10.80
N GLN A 63 -7.86 -9.74 -10.98
CA GLN A 63 -8.36 -8.73 -10.04
C GLN A 63 -8.66 -9.28 -8.64
N VAL A 64 -8.88 -10.60 -8.50
CA VAL A 64 -9.08 -11.27 -7.19
C VAL A 64 -7.87 -11.10 -6.27
N LEU A 65 -6.68 -10.81 -6.83
CA LEU A 65 -5.47 -10.57 -6.06
C LEU A 65 -5.51 -9.26 -5.25
N TRP A 66 -6.34 -8.31 -5.67
CA TRP A 66 -6.59 -7.05 -4.96
C TRP A 66 -7.64 -7.26 -3.86
N SER A 67 -7.30 -8.06 -2.84
CA SER A 67 -8.26 -8.38 -1.77
C SER A 67 -8.51 -7.21 -0.81
N GLU A 68 -9.64 -7.24 -0.11
CA GLU A 68 -9.92 -6.33 1.01
C GLU A 68 -8.86 -6.43 2.10
N LYS A 69 -8.41 -7.65 2.44
CA LYS A 69 -7.39 -7.86 3.47
C LYS A 69 -6.04 -7.19 3.11
N ILE A 70 -5.66 -7.22 1.85
CA ILE A 70 -4.48 -6.48 1.37
C ILE A 70 -4.70 -4.96 1.49
N TYR A 71 -5.87 -4.47 1.11
CA TYR A 71 -6.22 -3.04 1.20
C TYR A 71 -6.13 -2.54 2.64
N GLU A 72 -6.78 -3.25 3.56
CA GLU A 72 -6.79 -2.91 4.98
C GLU A 72 -5.41 -3.02 5.60
N GLY A 73 -4.65 -4.08 5.28
CA GLY A 73 -3.31 -4.30 5.78
C GLY A 73 -2.34 -3.20 5.36
N ALA A 74 -2.34 -2.83 4.08
CA ALA A 74 -1.50 -1.77 3.55
C ALA A 74 -1.87 -0.41 4.15
N ASN A 75 -3.16 -0.06 4.19
CA ASN A 75 -3.60 1.20 4.80
C ASN A 75 -3.28 1.29 6.28
N SER A 76 -3.52 0.21 7.04
CA SER A 76 -3.23 0.17 8.47
C SER A 76 -1.75 0.34 8.77
N LEU A 77 -0.89 -0.27 7.94
CA LEU A 77 0.56 -0.15 8.05
C LEU A 77 1.02 1.29 7.78
N LEU A 78 0.54 1.89 6.69
CA LEU A 78 0.85 3.26 6.29
C LEU A 78 0.35 4.28 7.33
N ASP A 79 -0.87 4.10 7.84
CA ASP A 79 -1.47 4.94 8.87
C ASP A 79 -0.70 4.84 10.20
N LYS A 80 -0.32 3.62 10.62
CA LYS A 80 0.47 3.38 11.85
C LYS A 80 1.83 4.06 11.80
N LEU A 81 2.46 4.10 10.62
CA LEU A 81 3.74 4.77 10.39
C LEU A 81 3.59 6.28 10.14
N GLY A 82 2.36 6.80 10.06
CA GLY A 82 2.09 8.23 9.87
C GLY A 82 2.57 8.79 8.52
N VAL A 83 2.79 7.93 7.51
CA VAL A 83 3.46 8.29 6.24
C VAL A 83 2.76 9.42 5.49
N TRP A 84 1.43 9.50 5.58
CA TRP A 84 0.61 10.48 4.88
C TRP A 84 0.86 11.92 5.35
N TYR A 85 1.26 12.11 6.60
CA TYR A 85 1.57 13.44 7.15
C TYR A 85 2.97 13.94 6.76
N HIS A 86 3.78 13.05 6.18
CA HIS A 86 5.19 13.30 5.86
C HIS A 86 5.44 13.41 4.35
N LEU A 87 4.40 13.57 3.53
CA LEU A 87 4.48 13.70 2.06
C LEU A 87 5.50 14.77 1.59
N ALA A 88 5.54 15.94 2.23
CA ALA A 88 6.45 17.03 1.84
C ALA A 88 7.78 17.02 2.62
N ASN A 89 7.75 16.68 3.90
CA ASN A 89 8.87 16.91 4.85
C ASN A 89 9.41 15.64 5.51
N GLY A 90 8.97 14.46 5.06
CA GLY A 90 9.46 13.16 5.53
C GLY A 90 10.87 12.82 5.07
N THR A 91 11.42 11.76 5.66
CA THR A 91 12.60 11.08 5.13
C THR A 91 12.32 10.52 3.73
N SER A 92 13.39 10.19 2.98
CA SER A 92 13.25 9.56 1.65
C SER A 92 12.35 8.32 1.71
N ASP A 93 12.54 7.48 2.72
CA ASP A 93 11.77 6.25 2.92
C ASP A 93 10.27 6.52 3.12
N LEU A 94 9.91 7.48 4.00
CA LEU A 94 8.50 7.78 4.27
C LEU A 94 7.80 8.37 3.04
N LYS A 95 8.52 9.15 2.24
CA LYS A 95 8.00 9.68 0.97
C LYS A 95 7.77 8.56 -0.04
N GLU A 96 8.71 7.62 -0.12
CA GLU A 96 8.59 6.45 -1.00
C GLU A 96 7.42 5.56 -0.57
N MET A 97 7.27 5.27 0.73
CA MET A 97 6.09 4.57 1.27
C MET A 97 4.78 5.22 0.87
N ALA A 98 4.68 6.55 1.00
CA ALA A 98 3.48 7.28 0.64
C ALA A 98 3.21 7.22 -0.88
N GLN A 99 4.25 7.26 -1.72
CA GLN A 99 4.12 7.10 -3.17
C GLN A 99 3.62 5.70 -3.53
N ILE A 100 4.18 4.65 -2.92
CA ILE A 100 3.71 3.26 -3.11
C ILE A 100 2.24 3.16 -2.70
N GLY A 101 1.89 3.67 -1.53
CA GLY A 101 0.53 3.68 -1.01
C GLY A 101 -0.46 4.36 -1.95
N LEU A 102 -0.10 5.52 -2.52
CA LEU A 102 -0.94 6.21 -3.52
C LEU A 102 -1.11 5.39 -4.80
N ARG A 103 -0.05 4.74 -5.30
CA ARG A 103 -0.16 3.88 -6.50
C ARG A 103 -1.09 2.70 -6.23
N VAL A 104 -0.91 2.01 -5.11
CA VAL A 104 -1.79 0.90 -4.70
C VAL A 104 -3.23 1.39 -4.57
N LEU A 105 -3.45 2.54 -3.93
CA LEU A 105 -4.78 3.14 -3.79
C LEU A 105 -5.44 3.42 -5.14
N ILE A 106 -4.72 4.00 -6.09
CA ILE A 106 -5.21 4.23 -7.46
C ILE A 106 -5.51 2.89 -8.15
N GLY A 107 -4.68 1.86 -7.95
CA GLY A 107 -4.96 0.52 -8.45
C GLY A 107 -6.29 -0.03 -7.97
N TYR A 108 -6.61 0.12 -6.67
CA TYR A 108 -7.94 -0.24 -6.14
C TYR A 108 -9.09 0.57 -6.74
N ILE A 109 -8.86 1.86 -7.03
CA ILE A 109 -9.88 2.70 -7.69
C ILE A 109 -10.18 2.22 -9.12
N MET A 110 -9.25 1.57 -9.80
CA MET A 110 -9.43 1.08 -11.17
C MET A 110 -10.08 -0.32 -11.24
N LEU A 111 -10.41 -0.96 -10.12
CA LEU A 111 -11.04 -2.28 -10.10
C LEU A 111 -12.51 -2.24 -10.54
N GLU A 112 -13.00 -3.39 -11.00
CA GLU A 112 -14.42 -3.59 -11.32
C GLU A 112 -15.27 -3.80 -10.06
N ASP A 113 -14.66 -4.23 -8.94
CA ASP A 113 -15.33 -4.38 -7.65
C ASP A 113 -15.73 -3.02 -7.07
N MET A 114 -17.02 -2.71 -7.11
CA MET A 114 -17.57 -1.44 -6.62
C MET A 114 -17.35 -1.21 -5.12
N GLN A 115 -17.29 -2.26 -4.30
CA GLN A 115 -17.08 -2.10 -2.85
C GLN A 115 -15.66 -1.64 -2.59
N LEU A 116 -14.68 -2.34 -3.16
CA LEU A 116 -13.26 -1.99 -3.02
C LEU A 116 -12.94 -0.63 -3.64
N GLN A 117 -13.50 -0.35 -4.82
CA GLN A 117 -13.37 0.95 -5.47
C GLN A 117 -13.91 2.08 -4.59
N SER A 118 -15.07 1.90 -3.97
CA SER A 118 -15.67 2.88 -3.07
C SER A 118 -14.80 3.15 -1.84
N LEU A 119 -14.28 2.10 -1.19
CA LEU A 119 -13.36 2.23 -0.07
C LEU A 119 -12.13 3.05 -0.44
N ALA A 120 -11.54 2.78 -1.61
CA ALA A 120 -10.37 3.49 -2.11
C ALA A 120 -10.66 4.96 -2.42
N TYR A 121 -11.82 5.28 -3.00
CA TYR A 121 -12.25 6.66 -3.19
C TYR A 121 -12.42 7.42 -1.88
N VAL A 122 -13.04 6.79 -0.87
CA VAL A 122 -13.22 7.40 0.46
C VAL A 122 -11.86 7.71 1.09
N LYS A 123 -10.91 6.77 1.03
CA LYS A 123 -9.55 6.99 1.54
C LYS A 123 -8.84 8.11 0.79
N LEU A 124 -8.90 8.13 -0.55
CA LEU A 124 -8.30 9.19 -1.36
C LEU A 124 -8.90 10.55 -1.01
N HIS A 125 -10.23 10.62 -0.89
CA HIS A 125 -10.92 11.84 -0.50
C HIS A 125 -10.48 12.33 0.89
N GLY A 126 -10.38 11.42 1.87
CA GLY A 126 -9.88 11.75 3.21
C GLY A 126 -8.44 12.25 3.19
N LEU A 127 -7.55 11.66 2.38
CA LEU A 127 -6.18 12.13 2.22
C LEU A 127 -6.12 13.53 1.60
N LEU A 128 -6.93 13.80 0.58
CA LEU A 128 -6.99 15.13 -0.05
C LEU A 128 -7.54 16.22 0.89
N GLN A 129 -8.49 15.86 1.75
CA GLN A 129 -9.01 16.80 2.76
C GLN A 129 -8.01 17.08 3.88
N THR A 130 -7.20 16.10 4.27
CA THR A 130 -6.28 16.19 5.42
C THR A 130 -4.87 16.59 5.03
N ALA A 131 -4.52 16.54 3.75
CA ALA A 131 -3.31 17.16 3.24
C ALA A 131 -3.37 18.65 3.57
N SER A 132 -2.57 19.09 4.55
CA SER A 132 -2.38 20.51 4.88
C SER A 132 -2.19 21.26 3.55
N ALA A 133 -3.11 22.18 3.26
CA ALA A 133 -3.35 22.75 1.93
C ALA A 133 -2.10 22.71 1.03
N PRO A 134 -2.19 22.21 -0.22
CA PRO A 134 -1.08 22.33 -1.13
C PRO A 134 -0.72 23.81 -1.16
N ARG A 135 0.53 24.17 -0.79
CA ARG A 135 1.03 25.48 -1.17
C ARG A 135 0.74 25.57 -2.66
N LYS A 136 -0.09 26.56 -3.04
CA LYS A 136 -0.77 26.72 -4.33
C LYS A 136 0.08 26.30 -5.55
N GLU A 137 1.40 26.44 -5.43
CA GLU A 137 2.44 26.02 -6.36
C GLU A 137 2.47 24.52 -6.72
N GLN A 138 2.19 23.59 -5.79
CA GLN A 138 2.34 22.14 -6.03
C GLN A 138 1.14 21.50 -6.73
N ALA A 139 -0.08 22.04 -6.53
CA ALA A 139 -1.27 21.59 -7.26
C ALA A 139 -1.14 21.88 -8.77
N CYS A 140 -0.54 23.02 -9.15
CA CYS A 140 -0.26 23.35 -10.54
C CYS A 140 0.77 22.42 -11.19
N TYR A 141 1.76 21.91 -10.44
CA TYR A 141 2.75 20.97 -10.97
C TYR A 141 2.17 19.58 -11.24
N LEU A 142 1.26 19.10 -10.36
CA LEU A 142 0.59 17.80 -10.54
C LEU A 142 -0.47 17.86 -11.65
N LEU A 143 -1.16 18.99 -11.81
CA LEU A 143 -2.14 19.19 -12.88
C LEU A 143 -1.48 19.46 -14.24
N GLY A 144 -0.31 20.12 -14.28
CA GLY A 144 0.43 20.41 -15.51
C GLY A 144 1.22 19.23 -16.11
N LYS A 145 1.22 18.06 -15.46
CA LYS A 145 1.84 16.82 -15.98
C LYS A 145 0.82 15.80 -16.50
N LEU A 146 -0.45 16.19 -16.57
CA LEU A 146 -1.53 15.41 -17.18
C LEU A 146 -1.83 15.83 -18.63
N GLU A 147 -0.95 16.63 -19.24
CA GLU A 147 -0.92 16.88 -20.70
C GLU A 147 0.10 15.98 -21.40
#